data_AF-A0A497BXI5-F1
#
_entry.id   AF-A0A497BXI5-F1
#
_cell.length_a   1.000
_cell.length_b   1.000
_cell.length_c   1.000
_cell.angle_alpha   90.00
_cell.angle_beta   90.00
_cell.angle_gamma   90.00
#
_symmetry.space_group_name_H-M   'P 1'
#
loop_
_entity.id
_entity.type
_entity.pdbx_description
1 polymer ?
#
loop_
_entity_poly.entity_id
_entity_poly.type
_entity_poly.pdbx_seq_one_letter_code
_entity_poly.pdbx_strand_id
1 'polypeptide(L)'
;MPLEKFNMRMFCFDTKIYETSLESRKLSGFGGTHFHILEKHIQQELRDNPKMKRYPEAIFVVTDGLGTEIKPAKPENWHWILTPGGRTTDFPSTCNVHDLAKYE
;
A
#
# COMPACT_ATOMS: atom_id res chain seq x y z
N MET A 1 19.06 -6.66 -4.81
CA MET A 1 18.06 -7.21 -5.76
C MET A 1 18.09 -6.39 -7.04
N PRO A 2 18.04 -6.98 -8.25
CA PRO A 2 17.96 -6.21 -9.48
C PRO A 2 16.54 -5.64 -9.65
N LEU A 3 16.35 -4.39 -9.22
CA LEU A 3 15.05 -3.69 -9.28
C LEU A 3 14.45 -3.63 -10.69
N GLU A 4 15.30 -3.66 -11.72
CA GLU A 4 14.92 -3.68 -13.14
C GLU A 4 14.06 -4.89 -13.55
N LYS A 5 14.07 -5.97 -12.75
CA LYS A 5 13.22 -7.14 -13.00
C LYS A 5 11.81 -6.98 -12.42
N PHE A 6 11.56 -5.92 -11.65
CA PHE A 6 10.30 -5.67 -10.99
C PHE A 6 9.59 -4.48 -11.63
N ASN A 7 8.31 -4.67 -11.96
CA ASN A 7 7.44 -3.55 -12.29
C ASN A 7 6.96 -2.92 -10.98
N MET A 8 7.72 -1.95 -10.47
CA MET A 8 7.45 -1.26 -9.22
C MET A 8 6.82 0.10 -9.48
N ARG A 9 5.78 0.43 -8.70
CA ARG A 9 5.16 1.76 -8.64
C ARG A 9 5.07 2.19 -7.19
N MET A 10 5.28 3.47 -6.94
CA MET A 10 5.28 4.04 -5.59
C MET A 10 4.17 5.07 -5.49
N PHE A 11 3.50 5.11 -4.35
CA PHE A 11 2.37 6.00 -4.12
C PHE A 11 2.45 6.62 -2.73
N CYS A 12 2.00 7.87 -2.62
CA CYS A 12 1.52 8.45 -1.37
C CYS A 12 0.00 8.33 -1.32
N PHE A 13 -0.57 8.24 -0.12
CA PHE A 13 -2.02 8.19 0.03
C PHE A 13 -2.50 8.90 1.29
N ASP A 14 -3.73 9.40 1.22
CA ASP A 14 -4.52 9.88 2.35
C ASP A 14 -6.00 9.48 2.16
N THR A 15 -6.85 10.41 1.77
CA THR A 15 -8.18 10.21 1.18
C THR A 15 -8.13 9.99 -0.34
N LYS A 16 -6.97 10.19 -0.97
CA LYS A 16 -6.70 9.96 -2.40
C LYS A 16 -5.36 9.25 -2.60
N ILE A 17 -5.12 8.75 -3.81
CA ILE A 17 -3.85 8.13 -4.23
C ILE A 17 -3.06 9.12 -5.09
N TYR A 18 -1.76 9.22 -4.84
CA TYR A 18 -0.83 10.05 -5.59
C TYR A 18 0.37 9.21 -6.02
N GLU A 19 0.56 9.02 -7.33
CA GLU A 19 1.75 8.34 -7.82
C GLU A 19 2.99 9.22 -7.63
N THR A 20 4.06 8.61 -7.13
CA THR A 20 5.31 9.30 -6.79
C THR A 20 6.50 8.42 -7.16
N SER A 21 7.70 8.94 -6.97
CA SER A 21 8.94 8.18 -7.14
C SER A 21 10.00 8.63 -6.14
N LEU A 22 10.97 7.75 -5.88
CA LEU A 22 12.11 8.06 -5.02
C LEU A 22 12.94 9.24 -5.57
N GLU A 23 13.02 9.41 -6.89
CA GLU A 23 13.72 10.56 -7.47
C GLU A 23 12.98 11.86 -7.19
N SER A 24 11.64 11.85 -7.26
CA SER A 24 10.85 13.06 -7.09
C SER A 24 10.88 13.59 -5.66
N ARG A 25 10.96 12.71 -4.66
CA ARG A 25 10.81 12.99 -3.21
C ARG A 25 9.58 13.85 -2.87
N LYS A 26 8.60 13.95 -3.77
CA LYS A 26 7.41 14.77 -3.57
C LYS A 26 6.44 13.98 -2.70
N LEU A 27 6.19 14.52 -1.50
CA LEU A 27 5.07 14.12 -0.68
C LEU A 27 3.82 14.85 -1.16
N SER A 28 2.70 14.15 -1.23
CA SER A 28 1.41 14.69 -1.65
C SER A 28 0.30 14.08 -0.80
N GLY A 29 -0.72 14.91 -0.52
CA GLY A 29 -1.76 14.60 0.46
C GLY A 29 -1.42 15.15 1.85
N PHE A 30 -2.46 15.42 2.64
CA PHE A 30 -2.43 15.88 4.06
C PHE A 30 -3.80 15.65 4.76
N GLY A 31 -4.69 14.86 4.16
CA GLY A 31 -6.00 14.53 4.73
C GLY A 31 -5.93 13.40 5.75
N GLY A 32 -7.10 12.95 6.21
CA GLY A 32 -7.21 11.73 7.02
C GLY A 32 -6.83 10.47 6.24
N THR A 33 -6.43 9.43 6.97
CA THR A 33 -5.96 8.16 6.38
C THR A 33 -7.13 7.24 6.06
N HIS A 34 -7.36 6.96 4.77
CA HIS A 34 -8.34 5.95 4.34
C HIS A 34 -7.61 4.75 3.73
N PHE A 35 -7.73 3.54 4.29
CA PHE A 35 -7.10 2.37 3.66
C PHE A 35 -7.96 1.77 2.54
N HIS A 36 -9.29 1.85 2.64
CA HIS A 36 -10.19 1.28 1.63
C HIS A 36 -9.96 1.82 0.20
N ILE A 37 -9.41 3.03 0.05
CA ILE A 37 -9.08 3.60 -1.26
C ILE A 37 -7.93 2.85 -1.96
N LEU A 38 -7.06 2.17 -1.20
CA LEU A 38 -5.93 1.42 -1.75
C LEU A 38 -6.43 0.25 -2.60
N GLU A 39 -7.30 -0.58 -2.02
CA GLU A 39 -7.93 -1.70 -2.76
C GLU A 39 -8.81 -1.17 -3.90
N LYS A 40 -9.58 -0.10 -3.65
CA LYS A 40 -10.39 0.53 -4.71
C LYS A 40 -9.52 0.95 -5.89
N HIS A 41 -8.37 1.55 -5.64
CA HIS A 41 -7.43 1.97 -6.68
C HIS A 41 -6.88 0.77 -7.46
N ILE A 42 -6.45 -0.29 -6.77
CA ILE A 42 -5.97 -1.52 -7.44
C ILE A 42 -7.08 -2.10 -8.34
N GLN A 43 -8.32 -2.17 -7.85
CA GLN A 43 -9.45 -2.67 -8.63
C GLN A 43 -9.79 -1.77 -9.83
N GLN A 44 -9.60 -0.44 -9.70
CA GLN A 44 -9.74 0.48 -10.83
C GLN A 44 -8.65 0.26 -11.87
N GLU A 45 -7.38 0.17 -11.46
CA GLU A 45 -6.26 -0.08 -12.36
C GLU A 45 -6.42 -1.42 -13.09
N LEU A 46 -6.91 -2.47 -12.42
CA LEU A 46 -7.17 -3.76 -13.07
C LEU A 46 -8.24 -3.70 -14.17
N ARG A 47 -9.22 -2.81 -14.03
CA ARG A 47 -10.27 -2.63 -15.03
C ARG A 47 -9.84 -1.70 -16.16
N ASP A 48 -9.18 -0.60 -15.80
CA ASP A 48 -9.05 0.56 -16.68
C ASP A 48 -7.63 0.70 -17.26
N ASN A 49 -6.60 0.15 -16.61
CA ASN A 49 -5.21 0.25 -17.06
C ASN A 49 -4.80 -0.98 -17.91
N PRO A 50 -4.64 -0.84 -19.23
CA PRO A 50 -4.31 -1.97 -20.12
C PRO A 50 -2.93 -2.60 -19.83
N LYS A 51 -2.06 -1.90 -19.08
CA LYS A 51 -0.76 -2.42 -18.66
C LYS A 51 -0.86 -3.29 -17.41
N MET A 52 -1.92 -3.17 -16.63
CA MET A 52 -2.13 -3.90 -15.37
C MET A 52 -3.09 -5.07 -15.59
N LYS A 53 -2.56 -6.19 -16.09
CA LYS A 53 -3.36 -7.39 -16.43
C LYS A 53 -3.70 -8.29 -15.24
N ARG A 54 -3.05 -8.09 -14.09
CA ARG A 54 -3.19 -8.95 -12.90
C ARG A 54 -3.01 -8.16 -11.61
N TYR A 55 -3.63 -8.66 -10.55
CA TYR A 55 -3.46 -8.12 -9.20
C TYR A 55 -1.97 -8.13 -8.81
N PRO A 56 -1.45 -7.11 -8.09
CA PRO A 56 -0.03 -7.06 -7.73
C PRO A 56 0.36 -8.28 -6.89
N GLU A 57 1.54 -8.84 -7.17
CA GLU A 57 2.06 -10.00 -6.42
C GLU A 57 2.50 -9.61 -4.99
N ALA A 58 2.83 -8.34 -4.77
CA ALA A 58 3.14 -7.79 -3.47
C ALA A 58 2.72 -6.31 -3.39
N ILE A 59 2.14 -5.93 -2.25
CA ILE A 59 1.79 -4.55 -1.90
C ILE A 59 2.43 -4.26 -0.55
N PHE A 60 3.24 -3.19 -0.48
CA PHE A 60 3.86 -2.75 0.77
C PHE A 60 3.20 -1.45 1.21
N VAL A 61 2.73 -1.42 2.45
CA VAL A 61 2.13 -0.23 3.07
C VAL A 61 2.93 0.11 4.31
N VAL A 62 3.53 1.29 4.33
CA VAL A 62 4.25 1.81 5.51
C VAL A 62 3.34 2.81 6.22
N THR A 63 2.98 2.55 7.47
CA THR A 63 1.97 3.33 8.21
C THR A 63 2.08 3.10 9.72
N ASP A 64 1.41 3.91 10.53
CA ASP A 64 1.14 3.64 11.94
C ASP A 64 -0.09 2.72 12.15
N GLY A 65 -0.79 2.38 11.06
CA GLY A 65 -1.89 1.42 11.07
C GLY A 65 -3.24 2.01 11.49
N LEU A 66 -3.36 3.34 11.63
CA LEU A 66 -4.63 3.99 11.92
C LEU A 66 -5.30 4.46 10.61
N GLY A 67 -6.47 3.90 10.30
CA GLY A 67 -7.20 4.30 9.11
C GLY A 67 -8.67 3.88 9.12
N THR A 68 -9.12 3.32 8.00
CA THR A 68 -10.47 2.76 7.83
C THR A 68 -10.36 1.30 7.43
N GLU A 69 -11.38 0.50 7.69
CA GLU A 69 -11.39 -0.91 7.32
C GLU A 69 -11.11 -1.10 5.81
N ILE A 70 -10.15 -1.96 5.47
CA ILE A 70 -9.88 -2.42 4.10
C ILE A 70 -10.16 -3.91 3.98
N LYS A 71 -10.68 -4.33 2.83
CA LYS A 71 -10.93 -5.75 2.49
C LYS A 71 -10.25 -6.08 1.17
N PRO A 72 -8.95 -6.40 1.19
CA PRO A 72 -8.23 -6.72 -0.04
C PRO A 72 -8.78 -7.98 -0.70
N ALA A 73 -8.78 -8.02 -2.04
CA ALA A 73 -9.14 -9.24 -2.78
C ALA A 73 -8.12 -10.39 -2.58
N LYS A 74 -6.85 -10.05 -2.33
CA LYS A 74 -5.76 -10.99 -2.05
C LYS A 74 -4.95 -10.54 -0.82
N PRO A 75 -5.49 -10.66 0.40
CA PRO A 75 -4.83 -10.16 1.61
C PRO A 75 -3.42 -10.74 1.82
N GLU A 76 -3.16 -11.96 1.37
CA GLU A 76 -1.86 -12.63 1.42
C GLU A 76 -0.74 -11.90 0.66
N ASN A 77 -1.09 -11.05 -0.31
CA ASN A 77 -0.14 -10.23 -1.07
C ASN A 77 0.17 -8.90 -0.38
N TRP A 78 -0.48 -8.57 0.74
CA TRP A 78 -0.30 -7.31 1.46
C TRP A 78 0.71 -7.47 2.59
N HIS A 79 1.62 -6.50 2.66
CA HIS A 79 2.65 -6.39 3.67
C HIS A 79 2.55 -5.02 4.34
N TRP A 80 2.08 -5.02 5.59
CA TRP A 80 1.95 -3.83 6.41
C TRP A 80 3.20 -3.67 7.26
N ILE A 81 3.98 -2.64 6.98
CA ILE A 81 5.17 -2.27 7.73
C ILE A 81 4.75 -1.18 8.72
N LEU A 82 4.64 -1.54 9.97
CA LEU A 82 4.08 -0.69 11.01
C LEU A 82 5.16 0.03 11.80
N THR A 83 4.95 1.31 12.10
CA THR A 83 5.76 2.02 13.09
C THR A 83 5.59 1.38 14.48
N PRO A 84 6.53 1.59 15.42
CA PRO A 84 6.41 1.06 16.77
C PRO A 84 5.08 1.41 17.44
N GLY A 85 4.37 0.41 17.93
CA GLY A 85 3.03 0.57 18.54
C GLY A 85 1.88 0.72 17.54
N GLY A 86 2.13 0.47 16.24
CA GLY A 86 1.11 0.56 15.20
C GLY A 86 -0.05 -0.42 15.36
N ARG A 87 -1.19 -0.08 14.76
CA ARG A 87 -2.45 -0.85 14.87
C ARG A 87 -2.65 -1.82 13.72
N THR A 88 -3.37 -2.90 14.00
CA THR A 88 -3.67 -3.97 13.02
C THR A 88 -5.16 -4.27 12.88
N THR A 89 -6.03 -3.40 13.40
CA THR A 89 -7.48 -3.65 13.47
C THR A 89 -8.20 -3.37 12.16
N ASP A 90 -7.59 -2.58 11.28
CA ASP A 90 -8.26 -2.02 10.11
C ASP A 90 -8.01 -2.85 8.84
N PHE A 91 -7.25 -3.95 8.93
CA PHE A 91 -7.00 -4.87 7.82
C PHE A 91 -7.08 -6.33 8.30
N PRO A 92 -7.35 -7.30 7.40
CA PRO A 92 -7.48 -8.70 7.79
C PRO A 92 -6.20 -9.27 8.41
N SER A 93 -6.35 -10.12 9.42
CA SER A 93 -5.22 -10.83 10.06
C SER A 93 -4.48 -11.81 9.13
N THR A 94 -5.03 -12.09 7.95
CA THR A 94 -4.39 -12.85 6.88
C THR A 94 -3.38 -12.03 6.08
N CYS A 95 -3.32 -10.71 6.27
CA CYS A 95 -2.23 -9.90 5.74
C CYS A 95 -0.93 -10.14 6.51
N ASN A 96 0.20 -9.87 5.86
CA ASN A 96 1.50 -9.95 6.51
C ASN A 96 1.78 -8.65 7.28
N VAL A 97 2.26 -8.76 8.51
CA VAL A 97 2.61 -7.61 9.35
C VAL A 97 4.08 -7.64 9.72
N HIS A 98 4.74 -6.50 9.59
CA HIS A 98 6.16 -6.31 9.85
C HIS A 98 6.35 -5.10 10.77
N ASP A 99 7.33 -5.20 11.67
CA ASP A 99 7.72 -4.09 12.54
C ASP A 99 8.82 -3.27 11.84
N LEU A 100 8.57 -1.98 11.63
CA LEU A 100 9.52 -1.07 10.98
C LEU A 100 10.86 -1.02 11.72
N ALA A 101 10.85 -1.12 13.06
CA ALA A 101 12.05 -1.06 13.88
C ALA A 101 13.05 -2.20 13.62
N LYS A 102 12.66 -3.24 12.89
CA LYS A 102 13.56 -4.34 12.48
C LYS A 102 14.40 -4.02 11.25
N TYR A 103 14.12 -2.90 10.57
CA TYR A 103 14.78 -2.49 9.33
C TYR A 103 15.64 -1.23 9.51
N GLU A 104 15.72 -0.70 10.74
CA GLU A 104 16.50 0.48 11.14
C GLU A 104 17.67 0.13 12.08
#